data_AF-A0A832C441-F1
#
_entry.id   AF-A0A832C441-F1
#
_cell.length_a   1.000
_cell.length_b   1.000
_cell.length_c   1.000
_cell.angle_alpha   90.00
_cell.angle_beta   90.00
_cell.angle_gamma   90.00
#
_symmetry.space_group_name_H-M   'P 1'
#
loop_
_entity.id
_entity.type
_entity.pdbx_description
1 polymer ?
#
loop_
_entity_poly.entity_id
_entity_poly.type
_entity_poly.pdbx_seq_one_letter_code
_entity_poly.pdbx_strand_id
1 'polypeptide(L)'
;MNPIDYINIWYRIVRRKPIGFSIDLTHRCTLSCQTCYMKWYQNQPEMSTEQWEKLLSSFPPSYRYYGAWTGGEPLLRAESIEKLIHLFKWNWVATNGTIPLPTTWSNVSFLVSIDGNQEIHDQQRGHWAEIVKNVRPDCFVIYDITTINCAEKILRETVDFWHKRCRGIIFGFYTPSLNDTSGLLLGPQERRATVEIIRKLKQEHPYFIVNSIKQLENCCTTPWSQNCPAGNCIVGLTAQGEFKNPCVMGSQVDCSRCGCAVPQFMYLVQRLDIPAILSSIRILSK
;
A
#
# COMPACT_ATOMS: atom_id res chain seq x y z
N MET A 1 6.15 -13.68 -11.97
CA MET A 1 5.36 -14.82 -11.43
C MET A 1 4.72 -15.59 -12.56
N ASN A 2 4.61 -16.90 -12.42
CA ASN A 2 3.96 -17.78 -13.40
C ASN A 2 2.46 -17.98 -13.04
N PRO A 3 1.63 -18.56 -13.93
CA PRO A 3 0.21 -18.80 -13.66
C PRO A 3 -0.09 -19.62 -12.39
N ILE A 4 0.77 -20.58 -12.05
CA ILE A 4 0.63 -21.43 -10.85
C ILE A 4 0.80 -20.59 -9.57
N ASP A 5 1.74 -19.64 -9.57
CA ASP A 5 1.94 -18.72 -8.44
C ASP A 5 0.65 -17.95 -8.13
N TYR A 6 -0.04 -17.42 -9.16
CA TYR A 6 -1.31 -16.70 -9.00
C TYR A 6 -2.41 -17.59 -8.41
N ILE A 7 -2.58 -18.80 -8.95
CA ILE A 7 -3.57 -19.77 -8.44
C ILE A 7 -3.30 -20.08 -6.96
N ASN A 8 -2.03 -20.29 -6.59
CA ASN A 8 -1.64 -20.55 -5.21
C ASN A 8 -1.91 -19.34 -4.30
N ILE A 9 -1.62 -18.13 -4.74
CA ILE A 9 -1.91 -16.89 -4.01
C ILE A 9 -3.42 -16.79 -3.77
N TRP A 10 -4.25 -16.92 -4.81
CA TRP A 10 -5.71 -16.83 -4.68
C TRP A 10 -6.29 -17.92 -3.78
N TYR A 11 -5.84 -19.17 -3.95
CA TYR A 11 -6.24 -20.28 -3.08
C TYR A 11 -5.94 -19.98 -1.61
N ARG A 12 -4.77 -19.43 -1.31
CA ARG A 12 -4.39 -19.08 0.06
C ARG A 12 -5.19 -17.88 0.60
N ILE A 13 -5.45 -16.86 -0.21
CA ILE A 13 -6.32 -15.73 0.16
C ILE A 13 -7.72 -16.24 0.51
N VAL A 14 -8.31 -17.10 -0.32
CA VAL A 14 -9.61 -17.76 -0.10
C VAL A 14 -9.61 -18.54 1.22
N ARG A 15 -8.51 -19.25 1.51
CA ARG A 15 -8.32 -20.02 2.75
C ARG A 15 -7.84 -19.18 3.95
N ARG A 16 -7.71 -17.86 3.80
CA ARG A 16 -7.18 -16.95 4.84
C ARG A 16 -5.82 -17.40 5.40
N LYS A 17 -4.95 -17.89 4.50
CA LYS A 17 -3.60 -18.31 4.84
C LYS A 17 -2.58 -17.22 4.43
N PRO A 18 -1.48 -17.06 5.18
CA PRO A 18 -0.44 -16.10 4.84
C PRO A 18 0.13 -16.32 3.44
N ILE A 19 0.27 -15.26 2.65
CA ILE A 19 0.88 -15.27 1.31
C ILE A 19 2.15 -14.45 1.26
N GLY A 20 2.37 -13.58 2.23
CA GLY A 20 3.41 -12.58 2.18
C GLY A 20 3.61 -11.84 3.49
N PHE A 21 4.53 -10.89 3.44
CA PHE A 21 4.92 -10.07 4.56
C PHE A 21 4.80 -8.58 4.23
N SER A 22 4.55 -7.76 5.25
CA SER A 22 4.81 -6.33 5.24
C SER A 22 5.88 -6.03 6.27
N ILE A 23 7.02 -5.55 5.82
CA ILE A 23 8.26 -5.47 6.59
C ILE A 23 8.58 -4.00 6.78
N ASP A 24 8.41 -3.48 8.00
CA ASP A 24 8.91 -2.16 8.32
C ASP A 24 10.43 -2.26 8.47
N LEU A 25 11.18 -1.91 7.44
CA LEU A 25 12.62 -2.15 7.41
C LEU A 25 13.38 -1.13 8.29
N THR A 26 12.81 0.05 8.48
CA THR A 26 13.35 1.16 9.26
C THR A 26 12.21 1.97 9.87
N HIS A 27 12.47 2.68 10.97
CA HIS A 27 11.55 3.71 11.47
C HIS A 27 11.95 5.13 11.01
N ARG A 28 13.13 5.28 10.40
CA ARG A 28 13.64 6.56 9.90
C ARG A 28 12.97 6.90 8.58
N CYS A 29 12.66 8.17 8.39
CA CYS A 29 12.04 8.68 7.17
C CYS A 29 12.63 10.04 6.81
N THR A 30 12.69 10.35 5.53
CA THR A 30 13.06 11.68 5.02
C THR A 30 11.93 12.70 5.20
N LEU A 31 10.71 12.25 5.53
CA LEU A 31 9.51 13.08 5.71
C LEU A 31 8.84 12.84 7.08
N SER A 32 7.98 13.78 7.50
CA SER A 32 7.24 13.76 8.77
C SER A 32 5.71 13.85 8.60
N CYS A 33 5.19 13.29 7.50
CA CYS A 33 3.79 13.36 7.04
C CYS A 33 2.73 13.21 8.15
N GLN A 34 1.66 13.99 8.09
CA GLN A 34 0.62 14.04 9.13
C GLN A 34 -0.03 12.67 9.40
N THR A 35 -0.43 11.97 8.35
CA THR A 35 -1.20 10.69 8.35
C THR A 35 -0.37 9.43 8.62
N CYS A 36 0.95 9.56 8.82
CA CYS A 36 1.84 8.39 8.80
C CYS A 36 1.70 7.50 10.07
N TYR A 37 1.32 6.24 9.88
CA TYR A 37 1.22 5.25 10.98
C TYR A 37 2.58 4.93 11.64
N MET A 38 3.71 5.19 10.95
CA MET A 38 5.04 4.94 11.52
C MET A 38 5.34 5.79 12.75
N LYS A 39 4.57 6.87 12.99
CA LYS A 39 4.60 7.64 14.23
C LYS A 39 4.27 6.79 15.46
N TRP A 40 3.61 5.64 15.29
CA TRP A 40 3.28 4.71 16.37
C TRP A 40 4.46 3.79 16.75
N TYR A 41 5.55 3.79 15.96
CA TYR A 41 6.66 2.84 16.04
C TYR A 41 8.05 3.52 16.15
N GLN A 42 8.12 4.66 16.83
CA GLN A 42 9.34 5.46 16.91
C GLN A 42 10.38 4.91 17.91
N ASN A 43 11.65 5.25 17.67
CA ASN A 43 12.79 5.03 18.57
C ASN A 43 13.06 3.56 18.93
N GLN A 44 12.83 2.65 17.99
CA GLN A 44 13.03 1.22 18.21
C GLN A 44 14.29 0.70 17.48
N PRO A 45 15.05 -0.25 18.05
CA PRO A 45 16.26 -0.81 17.41
C PRO A 45 15.97 -1.47 16.06
N GLU A 46 16.78 -1.22 15.03
CA GLU A 46 16.55 -1.83 13.70
C GLU A 46 17.34 -3.14 13.54
N MET A 47 16.70 -4.20 13.04
CA MET A 47 17.41 -5.45 12.71
C MET A 47 18.41 -5.23 11.58
N SER A 48 19.57 -5.90 11.67
CA SER A 48 20.54 -5.99 10.58
C SER A 48 19.98 -6.76 9.39
N THR A 49 20.64 -6.67 8.23
CA THR A 49 20.23 -7.40 7.02
C THR A 49 20.27 -8.92 7.26
N GLU A 50 21.29 -9.40 7.96
CA GLU A 50 21.51 -10.82 8.26
C GLU A 50 20.45 -11.35 9.23
N GLN A 51 20.06 -10.52 10.21
CA GLN A 51 18.97 -10.84 11.11
C GLN A 51 17.64 -10.96 10.35
N TRP A 52 17.38 -10.04 9.40
CA TRP A 52 16.20 -10.11 8.53
C TRP A 52 16.20 -11.36 7.65
N GLU A 53 17.32 -11.68 7.02
CA GLU A 53 17.46 -12.88 6.18
C GLU A 53 17.16 -14.15 6.98
N LYS A 54 17.73 -14.27 8.19
CA LYS A 54 17.49 -15.39 9.10
C LYS A 54 16.02 -15.49 9.49
N LEU A 55 15.40 -14.38 9.88
CA LEU A 55 14.00 -14.35 10.29
C LEU A 55 13.08 -14.75 9.14
N LEU A 56 13.20 -14.10 7.98
CA LEU A 56 12.32 -14.34 6.84
C LEU A 56 12.50 -15.76 6.28
N SER A 57 13.74 -16.28 6.27
CA SER A 57 14.03 -17.64 5.82
C SER A 57 13.54 -18.73 6.78
N SER A 58 13.29 -18.39 8.04
CA SER A 58 12.72 -19.33 9.02
C SER A 58 11.25 -19.67 8.72
N PHE A 59 10.54 -18.82 7.97
CA PHE A 59 9.15 -19.09 7.58
C PHE A 59 9.05 -20.05 6.39
N PRO A 60 7.96 -20.85 6.31
CA PRO A 60 7.74 -21.75 5.18
C PRO A 60 7.77 -21.00 3.84
N PRO A 61 8.31 -21.60 2.75
CA PRO A 61 8.33 -20.96 1.43
C PRO A 61 6.94 -20.50 0.94
N SER A 62 5.87 -21.17 1.38
CA SER A 62 4.49 -20.79 1.05
C SER A 62 4.02 -19.45 1.62
N TYR A 63 4.79 -18.82 2.51
CA TYR A 63 4.54 -17.48 3.04
C TYR A 63 5.26 -16.41 2.21
N ARG A 64 6.16 -16.80 1.30
CA ARG A 64 7.07 -15.88 0.60
C ARG A 64 6.72 -15.69 -0.88
N TYR A 65 5.43 -15.68 -1.20
CA TYR A 65 5.00 -15.26 -2.54
C TYR A 65 5.21 -13.76 -2.73
N TYR A 66 5.04 -12.99 -1.66
CA TYR A 66 5.04 -11.53 -1.72
C TYR A 66 5.75 -10.89 -0.52
N GLY A 67 6.63 -9.92 -0.78
CA GLY A 67 7.26 -9.08 0.24
C GLY A 67 6.96 -7.60 0.01
N ALA A 68 6.30 -6.94 0.96
CA ALA A 68 6.14 -5.50 1.00
C ALA A 68 7.26 -4.89 1.86
N TRP A 69 8.17 -4.16 1.24
CA TRP A 69 9.20 -3.39 1.92
C TRP A 69 8.64 -2.01 2.23
N THR A 70 8.42 -1.77 3.52
CA THR A 70 7.79 -0.58 4.10
C THR A 70 8.68 -0.04 5.23
N GLY A 71 8.09 0.74 6.14
CA GLY A 71 8.77 1.30 7.29
C GLY A 71 9.47 2.60 6.93
N GLY A 72 9.20 3.64 7.71
CA GLY A 72 9.73 4.98 7.50
C GLY A 72 9.82 5.33 6.02
N GLU A 73 11.05 5.55 5.54
CA GLU A 73 11.40 5.48 4.12
C GLU A 73 12.30 4.25 3.86
N PRO A 74 11.80 3.18 3.22
CA PRO A 74 12.56 1.93 3.06
C PRO A 74 13.83 2.08 2.21
N LEU A 75 13.87 3.04 1.28
CA LEU A 75 15.06 3.24 0.44
C LEU A 75 16.27 3.82 1.19
N LEU A 76 16.10 4.27 2.43
CA LEU A 76 17.25 4.50 3.34
C LEU A 76 18.04 3.22 3.64
N ARG A 77 17.46 2.05 3.34
CA ARG A 77 18.05 0.73 3.47
C ARG A 77 18.00 -0.05 2.15
N ALA A 78 18.19 0.64 1.02
CA ALA A 78 18.15 0.04 -0.31
C ALA A 78 19.07 -1.19 -0.45
N GLU A 79 20.28 -1.16 0.12
CA GLU A 79 21.20 -2.30 0.11
C GLU A 79 20.65 -3.54 0.82
N SER A 80 19.91 -3.36 1.92
CA SER A 80 19.24 -4.46 2.61
C SER A 80 18.13 -5.04 1.73
N ILE A 81 17.34 -4.19 1.06
CA ILE A 81 16.27 -4.65 0.16
C ILE A 81 16.87 -5.45 -1.00
N GLU A 82 17.89 -4.93 -1.67
CA GLU A 82 18.57 -5.62 -2.77
C GLU A 82 19.06 -7.02 -2.39
N LYS A 83 19.63 -7.15 -1.19
CA LYS A 83 20.08 -8.45 -0.67
C LYS A 83 18.94 -9.40 -0.35
N LEU A 84 17.73 -8.92 -0.06
CA LEU A 84 16.64 -9.74 0.49
C LEU A 84 15.47 -9.97 -0.49
N ILE A 85 15.32 -9.19 -1.56
CA ILE A 85 14.20 -9.32 -2.52
C ILE A 85 14.17 -10.69 -3.21
N HIS A 86 15.28 -11.41 -3.27
CA HIS A 86 15.35 -12.77 -3.83
C HIS A 86 14.61 -13.81 -2.97
N LEU A 87 14.35 -13.51 -1.69
CA LEU A 87 13.59 -14.38 -0.79
C LEU A 87 12.11 -14.48 -1.17
N PHE A 88 11.61 -13.57 -2.00
CA PHE A 88 10.20 -13.47 -2.40
C PHE A 88 10.03 -13.64 -3.91
N LYS A 89 8.89 -14.23 -4.32
CA LYS A 89 8.55 -14.34 -5.76
C LYS A 89 8.25 -12.97 -6.39
N TRP A 90 7.66 -12.07 -5.62
CA TRP A 90 7.40 -10.69 -6.01
C TRP A 90 7.56 -9.75 -4.82
N ASN A 91 7.97 -8.51 -5.10
CA ASN A 91 8.21 -7.51 -4.07
C ASN A 91 7.53 -6.19 -4.42
N TRP A 92 7.04 -5.49 -3.40
CA TRP A 92 6.65 -4.09 -3.48
C TRP A 92 7.55 -3.28 -2.59
N VAL A 93 7.97 -2.11 -3.05
CA VAL A 93 8.63 -1.11 -2.23
C VAL A 93 7.69 0.09 -2.12
N ALA A 94 7.14 0.30 -0.92
CA ALA A 94 6.27 1.44 -0.64
C ALA A 94 7.12 2.62 -0.15
N THR A 95 7.33 3.61 -1.00
CA THR A 95 8.29 4.70 -0.80
C THR A 95 7.60 6.05 -0.91
N ASN A 96 8.16 7.07 -0.27
CA ASN A 96 7.77 8.45 -0.47
C ASN A 96 8.34 9.04 -1.78
N GLY A 97 9.26 8.35 -2.46
CA GLY A 97 9.78 8.75 -3.77
C GLY A 97 10.85 9.84 -3.75
N THR A 98 11.31 10.29 -2.58
CA THR A 98 12.36 11.32 -2.47
C THR A 98 13.76 10.78 -2.79
N ILE A 99 13.97 9.48 -2.64
CA ILE A 99 15.22 8.78 -2.98
C ILE A 99 15.09 8.16 -4.39
N PRO A 100 16.13 8.25 -5.25
CA PRO A 100 16.11 7.62 -6.57
C PRO A 100 15.75 6.14 -6.52
N LEU A 101 14.81 5.74 -7.38
CA LEU A 101 14.30 4.38 -7.43
C LEU A 101 15.28 3.46 -8.20
N PRO A 102 15.79 2.36 -7.61
CA PRO A 102 16.64 1.41 -8.33
C PRO A 102 15.97 0.84 -9.59
N THR A 103 16.75 0.64 -10.65
CA THR A 103 16.27 0.15 -11.96
C THR A 103 16.64 -1.30 -12.23
N THR A 104 17.57 -1.86 -11.47
CA THR A 104 18.10 -3.22 -11.63
C THR A 104 17.23 -4.30 -10.98
N TRP A 105 16.30 -3.92 -10.10
CA TRP A 105 15.50 -4.86 -9.31
C TRP A 105 14.35 -5.46 -10.13
N SER A 106 14.57 -6.67 -10.66
CA SER A 106 13.69 -7.22 -11.70
C SER A 106 12.35 -7.76 -11.20
N ASN A 107 12.23 -8.09 -9.92
CA ASN A 107 11.04 -8.64 -9.26
C ASN A 107 10.40 -7.66 -8.25
N VAL A 108 10.60 -6.35 -8.45
CA VAL A 108 10.08 -5.28 -7.61
C VAL A 108 9.14 -4.38 -8.42
N SER A 109 8.00 -4.01 -7.82
CA SER A 109 7.23 -2.83 -8.21
C SER A 109 7.41 -1.73 -7.17
N PHE A 110 7.60 -0.49 -7.62
CA PHE A 110 7.61 0.67 -6.73
C PHE A 110 6.21 1.26 -6.60
N LEU A 111 5.82 1.56 -5.37
CA LEU A 111 4.55 2.16 -5.01
C LEU A 111 4.86 3.49 -4.33
N VAL A 112 4.73 4.58 -5.08
CA VAL A 112 5.15 5.91 -4.65
C VAL A 112 3.97 6.66 -4.05
N SER A 113 4.13 7.14 -2.82
CA SER A 113 3.04 7.78 -2.08
C SER A 113 2.83 9.22 -2.54
N ILE A 114 1.59 9.57 -2.92
CA ILE A 114 1.19 10.92 -3.31
C ILE A 114 -0.11 11.31 -2.62
N ASP A 115 -0.27 12.57 -2.21
CA ASP A 115 -1.49 13.03 -1.49
C ASP A 115 -2.19 14.23 -2.15
N GLY A 116 -2.17 14.33 -3.48
CA GLY A 116 -2.88 15.42 -4.19
C GLY A 116 -2.23 15.81 -5.50
N ASN A 117 -2.76 16.90 -6.07
CA ASN A 117 -2.04 17.69 -7.07
C ASN A 117 -0.80 18.32 -6.42
N GLN A 118 0.05 18.98 -7.21
CA GLN A 118 1.30 19.54 -6.69
C GLN A 118 1.11 20.41 -5.45
N GLU A 119 0.16 21.35 -5.49
CA GLU A 119 -0.10 22.28 -4.39
C GLU A 119 -0.46 21.56 -3.09
N ILE A 120 -1.44 20.65 -3.14
CA ILE A 120 -1.94 19.93 -1.96
C ILE A 120 -0.93 18.87 -1.48
N HIS A 121 -0.19 18.25 -2.40
CA HIS A 121 0.88 17.34 -2.05
C HIS A 121 2.00 18.07 -1.32
N ASP A 122 2.48 19.21 -1.84
CA ASP A 122 3.58 19.96 -1.24
C ASP A 122 3.20 20.50 0.15
N GLN A 123 1.93 20.87 0.37
CA GLN A 123 1.42 21.23 1.70
C GLN A 123 1.48 20.07 2.71
N GLN A 124 1.25 18.83 2.28
CA GLN A 124 1.18 17.66 3.17
C GLN A 124 2.52 16.94 3.34
N ARG A 125 3.35 16.90 2.30
CA ARG A 125 4.60 16.12 2.22
C ARG A 125 5.80 16.93 1.77
N GLY A 126 5.61 17.89 0.88
CA GLY A 126 6.69 18.54 0.13
C GLY A 126 7.28 17.63 -0.96
N HIS A 127 8.38 18.07 -1.55
CA HIS A 127 9.22 17.29 -2.46
C HIS A 127 8.55 16.80 -3.76
N TRP A 128 7.51 17.48 -4.25
CA TRP A 128 6.86 17.10 -5.51
C TRP A 128 7.85 16.99 -6.68
N ALA A 129 8.77 17.94 -6.81
CA ALA A 129 9.74 17.98 -7.90
C ALA A 129 10.67 16.75 -7.91
N GLU A 130 11.20 16.36 -6.75
CA GLU A 130 12.03 15.16 -6.61
C GLU A 130 11.24 13.89 -6.92
N ILE A 131 10.00 13.79 -6.42
CA ILE A 131 9.13 12.64 -6.67
C ILE A 131 8.84 12.49 -8.17
N VAL A 132 8.47 13.59 -8.85
CA VAL A 132 8.21 13.58 -10.30
C VAL A 132 9.44 13.16 -11.10
N LYS A 133 10.64 13.56 -10.66
CA LYS A 133 11.91 13.15 -11.29
C LYS A 133 12.18 11.65 -11.11
N ASN A 134 11.84 11.08 -9.96
CA ASN A 134 12.17 9.70 -9.60
C ASN A 134 11.13 8.69 -10.07
N VAL A 135 9.85 9.07 -10.20
CA VAL A 135 8.79 8.19 -10.70
C VAL A 135 9.01 7.85 -12.17
N ARG A 136 8.79 6.58 -12.50
CA ARG A 136 8.96 6.03 -13.84
C ARG A 136 7.65 5.42 -14.37
N PRO A 137 7.54 5.18 -15.69
CA PRO A 137 6.35 4.57 -16.31
C PRO A 137 5.94 3.20 -15.74
N ASP A 138 6.88 2.42 -15.20
CA ASP A 138 6.63 1.11 -14.58
C ASP A 138 6.13 1.19 -13.12
N CYS A 139 6.22 2.36 -12.49
CA CYS A 139 5.83 2.55 -11.09
C CYS A 139 4.31 2.65 -10.94
N PHE A 140 3.81 2.35 -9.74
CA PHE A 140 2.49 2.75 -9.32
C PHE A 140 2.59 3.94 -8.37
N VAL A 141 1.56 4.78 -8.35
CA VAL A 141 1.38 5.76 -7.29
C VAL A 141 0.25 5.30 -6.36
N ILE A 142 0.41 5.49 -5.05
CA ILE A 142 -0.65 5.24 -4.07
C ILE A 142 -1.12 6.58 -3.54
N TYR A 143 -2.44 6.75 -3.46
CA TYR A 143 -3.09 7.94 -2.97
C TYR A 143 -3.95 7.61 -1.76
N ASP A 144 -3.62 8.19 -0.61
CA ASP A 144 -4.42 8.08 0.61
C ASP A 144 -5.37 9.28 0.73
N ILE A 145 -6.67 9.01 0.69
CA ILE A 145 -7.71 10.02 0.65
C ILE A 145 -8.06 10.47 2.07
N THR A 146 -7.92 11.77 2.30
CA THR A 146 -8.26 12.50 3.52
C THR A 146 -9.21 13.65 3.21
N THR A 147 -9.74 14.30 4.25
CA THR A 147 -10.61 15.49 4.09
C THR A 147 -9.89 16.66 3.40
N ILE A 148 -8.55 16.66 3.40
CA ILE A 148 -7.72 17.70 2.74
C ILE A 148 -7.72 17.52 1.22
N ASN A 149 -7.75 16.29 0.73
CA ASN A 149 -7.40 15.97 -0.66
C ASN A 149 -8.50 15.20 -1.42
N CYS A 150 -9.74 15.18 -0.92
CA CYS A 150 -10.85 14.44 -1.52
C CYS A 150 -11.69 15.24 -2.54
N ALA A 151 -11.41 16.53 -2.74
CA ALA A 151 -12.20 17.36 -3.67
C ALA A 151 -12.03 16.91 -5.13
N GLU A 152 -13.09 17.02 -5.93
CA GLU A 152 -13.11 16.57 -7.34
C GLU A 152 -11.99 17.20 -8.16
N LYS A 153 -11.77 18.51 -8.02
CA LYS A 153 -10.69 19.23 -8.70
C LYS A 153 -9.32 18.61 -8.40
N ILE A 154 -9.03 18.34 -7.13
CA ILE A 154 -7.73 17.80 -6.70
C ILE A 154 -7.53 16.39 -7.27
N LEU A 155 -8.54 15.52 -7.15
CA LEU A 155 -8.48 14.15 -7.67
C LEU A 155 -8.29 14.12 -9.19
N ARG A 156 -9.04 14.96 -9.92
CA ARG A 156 -8.97 15.05 -11.38
C ARG A 156 -7.61 15.55 -11.85
N GLU A 157 -7.12 16.66 -11.28
CA GLU A 157 -5.80 17.20 -11.59
C GLU A 157 -4.69 16.20 -11.27
N THR A 158 -4.81 15.46 -10.16
CA THR A 158 -3.86 14.40 -9.81
C THR A 158 -3.83 13.29 -10.86
N VAL A 159 -5.01 12.76 -11.23
CA VAL A 159 -5.12 11.69 -12.22
C VAL A 159 -4.62 12.15 -13.58
N ASP A 160 -5.04 13.34 -14.03
CA ASP A 160 -4.61 13.92 -15.31
C ASP A 160 -3.10 14.16 -15.34
N PHE A 161 -2.48 14.46 -14.20
CA PHE A 161 -1.02 14.55 -14.13
C PHE A 161 -0.34 13.17 -14.20
N TRP A 162 -0.77 12.21 -13.38
CA TRP A 162 -0.04 10.94 -13.23
C TRP A 162 -0.33 9.90 -14.31
N HIS A 163 -1.49 9.93 -14.99
CA HIS A 163 -1.87 8.90 -15.97
C HIS A 163 -0.92 8.76 -17.16
N LYS A 164 -0.15 9.81 -17.47
CA LYS A 164 0.87 9.83 -18.54
C LYS A 164 2.28 9.47 -18.05
N ARG A 165 2.48 9.29 -16.74
CA ARG A 165 3.81 9.24 -16.11
C ARG A 165 4.11 7.91 -15.42
N CYS A 166 3.07 7.19 -14.99
CA CYS A 166 3.23 5.95 -14.26
C CYS A 166 2.17 4.91 -14.67
N ARG A 167 2.35 3.68 -14.24
CA ARG A 167 1.56 2.52 -14.66
C ARG A 167 0.12 2.54 -14.16
N GLY A 168 -0.10 3.16 -13.00
CA GLY A 168 -1.40 3.20 -12.38
C GLY A 168 -1.42 3.96 -11.07
N ILE A 169 -2.63 4.31 -10.64
CA ILE A 169 -2.92 4.87 -9.33
C ILE A 169 -3.78 3.90 -8.51
N ILE A 170 -3.42 3.73 -7.23
CA ILE A 170 -4.15 2.95 -6.25
C ILE A 170 -4.68 3.92 -5.19
N PHE A 171 -5.99 4.03 -5.09
CA PHE A 171 -6.65 4.80 -4.03
C PHE A 171 -6.90 3.94 -2.80
N GLY A 172 -6.70 4.55 -1.63
CA GLY A 172 -7.20 4.12 -0.32
C GLY A 172 -7.80 5.31 0.42
N PHE A 173 -8.56 5.04 1.47
CA PHE A 173 -8.98 6.10 2.39
C PHE A 173 -8.14 6.03 3.66
N TYR A 174 -7.99 7.18 4.31
CA TYR A 174 -7.23 7.29 5.54
C TYR A 174 -7.69 6.28 6.59
N THR A 175 -6.73 5.61 7.22
CA THR A 175 -6.95 4.69 8.32
C THR A 175 -6.51 5.33 9.64
N PRO A 176 -7.45 5.65 10.54
CA PRO A 176 -7.11 6.35 11.78
C PRO A 176 -6.53 5.40 12.85
N SER A 177 -5.87 5.99 13.84
CA SER A 177 -5.61 5.32 15.11
C SER A 177 -6.86 5.28 16.01
N LEU A 178 -6.83 4.46 17.07
CA LEU A 178 -7.92 4.36 18.05
C LEU A 178 -8.33 5.72 18.64
N ASN A 179 -7.37 6.62 18.85
CA ASN A 179 -7.58 7.93 19.47
C ASN A 179 -7.47 9.09 18.47
N ASP A 180 -7.64 8.82 17.17
CA ASP A 180 -7.50 9.85 16.14
C ASP A 180 -8.62 10.91 16.25
N THR A 181 -8.20 12.16 16.44
CA THR A 181 -9.04 13.36 16.46
C THR A 181 -8.60 14.40 15.41
N SER A 182 -7.84 13.95 14.40
CA SER A 182 -7.16 14.84 13.43
C SER A 182 -8.10 15.58 12.48
N GLY A 183 -9.36 15.13 12.37
CA GLY A 183 -10.30 15.65 11.37
C GLY A 183 -10.01 15.21 9.94
N LEU A 184 -9.03 14.32 9.72
CA LEU A 184 -8.62 13.85 8.39
C LEU A 184 -9.51 12.73 7.82
N LEU A 185 -10.35 12.14 8.66
CA LEU A 185 -11.20 11.01 8.31
C LEU A 185 -12.45 11.45 7.55
N LEU A 186 -12.67 10.89 6.36
CA LEU A 186 -13.95 11.01 5.68
C LEU A 186 -15.01 10.10 6.32
N GLY A 187 -16.19 10.65 6.54
CA GLY A 187 -17.39 9.91 6.90
C GLY A 187 -17.95 9.08 5.72
N PRO A 188 -18.89 8.15 5.97
CA PRO A 188 -19.42 7.25 4.92
C PRO A 188 -20.02 7.96 3.71
N GLN A 189 -20.67 9.12 3.91
CA GLN A 189 -21.25 9.89 2.81
C GLN A 189 -20.19 10.57 1.95
N GLU A 190 -19.16 11.16 2.58
CA GLU A 190 -18.03 11.79 1.89
C GLU A 190 -17.20 10.77 1.12
N ARG A 191 -16.98 9.58 1.72
CA ARG A 191 -16.33 8.45 1.01
C ARG A 191 -17.12 8.09 -0.23
N ARG A 192 -18.45 7.92 -0.13
CA ARG A 192 -19.31 7.61 -1.29
C ARG A 192 -19.22 8.69 -2.37
N ALA A 193 -19.34 9.97 -2.00
CA ALA A 193 -19.19 11.07 -2.95
C ALA A 193 -17.82 11.04 -3.66
N THR A 194 -16.76 10.73 -2.92
CA THR A 194 -15.41 10.58 -3.47
C THR A 194 -15.30 9.39 -4.43
N VAL A 195 -15.93 8.25 -4.10
CA VAL A 195 -16.00 7.09 -5.00
C VAL A 195 -16.76 7.42 -6.29
N GLU A 196 -17.81 8.25 -6.23
CA GLU A 196 -18.51 8.71 -7.44
C GLU A 196 -17.59 9.49 -8.39
N ILE A 197 -16.74 10.36 -7.83
CA ILE A 197 -15.71 11.08 -8.60
C ILE A 197 -14.73 10.09 -9.23
N ILE A 198 -14.19 9.16 -8.42
CA ILE A 198 -13.23 8.15 -8.89
C ILE A 198 -13.84 7.25 -9.97
N ARG A 199 -15.15 6.94 -9.90
CA ARG A 199 -15.85 6.17 -10.95
C ARG A 199 -15.83 6.92 -12.28
N LYS A 200 -16.12 8.22 -12.29
CA LYS A 200 -16.04 9.05 -13.51
C LYS A 200 -14.61 9.08 -14.06
N LEU A 201 -13.61 9.32 -13.19
CA LEU A 201 -12.20 9.31 -13.59
C LEU A 201 -11.77 7.94 -14.14
N LYS A 202 -12.32 6.84 -13.62
CA LYS A 202 -12.06 5.50 -14.17
C LYS A 202 -12.74 5.29 -15.52
N GLN A 203 -13.89 5.90 -15.79
CA GLN A 203 -14.49 5.83 -17.13
C GLN A 203 -13.62 6.57 -18.17
N GLU A 204 -13.02 7.69 -17.78
CA GLU A 204 -12.08 8.46 -18.60
C GLU A 204 -10.72 7.75 -18.75
N HIS A 205 -10.23 7.12 -17.68
CA HIS A 205 -8.91 6.48 -17.60
C HIS A 205 -9.01 5.03 -17.08
N PRO A 206 -9.65 4.09 -17.81
CA PRO A 206 -10.07 2.77 -17.31
C PRO A 206 -8.94 1.88 -16.85
N TYR A 207 -7.81 1.95 -17.54
CA TYR A 207 -6.63 1.20 -17.17
C TYR A 207 -5.76 1.96 -16.18
N PHE A 208 -5.89 3.26 -15.95
CA PHE A 208 -4.97 3.93 -15.02
C PHE A 208 -5.34 3.67 -13.56
N ILE A 209 -6.62 3.77 -13.22
CA ILE A 209 -7.11 3.52 -11.85
C ILE A 209 -7.18 2.01 -11.61
N VAL A 210 -6.36 1.51 -10.68
CA VAL A 210 -6.14 0.07 -10.47
C VAL A 210 -7.29 -0.58 -9.69
N ASN A 211 -7.85 0.13 -8.72
CA ASN A 211 -8.94 -0.37 -7.89
C ASN A 211 -10.15 -0.76 -8.75
N SER A 212 -10.88 -1.80 -8.34
CA SER A 212 -12.26 -1.96 -8.82
C SER A 212 -13.15 -0.94 -8.10
N ILE A 213 -14.23 -0.50 -8.74
CA ILE A 213 -15.14 0.46 -8.10
C ILE A 213 -15.82 -0.18 -6.88
N LYS A 214 -16.24 -1.44 -7.00
CA LYS A 214 -16.78 -2.25 -5.91
C LYS A 214 -15.86 -2.33 -4.69
N GLN A 215 -14.54 -2.40 -4.91
CA GLN A 215 -13.55 -2.36 -3.81
C GLN A 215 -13.65 -1.04 -3.02
N LEU A 216 -13.71 0.09 -3.73
CA LEU A 216 -13.78 1.41 -3.11
C LEU A 216 -15.16 1.67 -2.48
N GLU A 217 -16.25 1.22 -3.09
CA GLU A 217 -17.60 1.27 -2.52
C GLU A 217 -17.65 0.54 -1.18
N ASN A 218 -17.06 -0.65 -1.09
CA ASN A 218 -17.02 -1.39 0.18
C ASN A 218 -16.19 -0.68 1.26
N CYS A 219 -15.15 0.10 0.90
CA CYS A 219 -14.41 0.95 1.84
C CYS A 219 -15.30 2.05 2.46
N CYS A 220 -16.46 2.36 1.88
CA CYS A 220 -17.37 3.37 2.41
C CYS A 220 -18.28 2.85 3.52
N THR A 221 -18.51 1.53 3.58
CA THR A 221 -19.61 0.95 4.37
C THR A 221 -19.21 -0.24 5.23
N THR A 222 -18.06 -0.85 4.98
CA THR A 222 -17.65 -2.06 5.71
C THR A 222 -16.81 -1.69 6.93
N PRO A 223 -17.35 -1.78 8.15
CA PRO A 223 -16.50 -1.78 9.33
C PRO A 223 -15.70 -3.09 9.38
N TRP A 224 -14.41 -2.99 9.68
CA TRP A 224 -13.62 -4.19 9.95
C TRP A 224 -13.57 -4.49 11.45
N SER A 225 -13.42 -5.78 11.76
CA SER A 225 -12.93 -6.21 13.07
C SER A 225 -11.42 -6.50 12.98
N GLN A 226 -10.82 -6.87 14.10
CA GLN A 226 -9.44 -7.37 14.14
C GLN A 226 -9.21 -8.62 13.27
N ASN A 227 -10.26 -9.29 12.80
CA ASN A 227 -10.19 -10.46 11.92
C ASN A 227 -10.46 -10.11 10.44
N CYS A 228 -9.81 -9.04 9.93
CA CYS A 228 -9.95 -8.64 8.53
C CYS A 228 -9.17 -9.57 7.58
N PRO A 229 -9.56 -9.67 6.29
CA PRO A 229 -8.86 -10.52 5.31
C PRO A 229 -7.36 -10.23 5.18
N ALA A 230 -6.95 -8.95 5.25
CA ALA A 230 -5.55 -8.57 5.12
C ALA A 230 -4.69 -9.06 6.30
N GLY A 231 -5.15 -8.89 7.53
CA GLY A 231 -4.42 -9.34 8.73
C GLY A 231 -4.19 -10.85 8.76
N ASN A 232 -5.07 -11.63 8.14
CA ASN A 232 -4.91 -13.08 8.02
C ASN A 232 -3.92 -13.50 6.91
N CYS A 233 -3.79 -12.70 5.86
CA CYS A 233 -3.03 -13.08 4.67
C CYS A 233 -1.64 -12.43 4.60
N ILE A 234 -1.42 -11.30 5.28
CA ILE A 234 -0.15 -10.57 5.26
C ILE A 234 0.38 -10.46 6.68
N VAL A 235 1.56 -11.05 6.89
CA VAL A 235 2.26 -10.99 8.18
C VAL A 235 2.95 -9.63 8.29
N GLY A 236 2.52 -8.78 9.21
CA GLY A 236 3.18 -7.51 9.50
C GLY A 236 4.34 -7.69 10.47
N LEU A 237 5.51 -7.12 10.16
CA LEU A 237 6.69 -7.13 11.02
C LEU A 237 7.18 -5.70 11.29
N THR A 238 7.52 -5.39 12.54
CA THR A 238 8.16 -4.12 12.94
C THR A 238 9.64 -4.12 12.53
N ALA A 239 10.34 -2.99 12.68
CA ALA A 239 11.78 -2.91 12.42
C ALA A 239 12.66 -3.80 13.33
N GLN A 240 12.08 -4.36 14.39
CA GLN A 240 12.70 -5.28 15.34
C GLN A 240 12.40 -6.75 15.00
N GLY A 241 11.58 -7.00 13.97
CA GLY A 241 11.13 -8.34 13.60
C GLY A 241 9.95 -8.85 14.43
N GLU A 242 9.29 -7.98 15.21
CA GLU A 242 8.13 -8.37 16.00
C GLU A 242 6.85 -8.35 15.17
N PHE A 243 5.91 -9.23 15.49
CA PHE A 243 4.63 -9.30 14.79
C PHE A 243 3.73 -8.09 15.10
N LYS A 244 3.21 -7.46 14.05
CA LYS A 244 2.15 -6.46 14.13
C LYS A 244 0.79 -7.15 14.03
N ASN A 245 -0.03 -7.00 15.08
CA ASN A 245 -1.40 -7.47 15.14
C ASN A 245 -2.34 -6.28 15.44
N PRO A 246 -3.55 -6.21 14.86
CA PRO A 246 -4.22 -7.24 14.07
C PRO A 246 -3.87 -7.23 12.57
N CYS A 247 -3.07 -6.26 12.10
CA CYS A 247 -2.72 -6.13 10.70
C CYS A 247 -1.33 -5.49 10.52
N VAL A 248 -0.98 -5.16 9.28
CA VAL A 248 0.30 -4.52 8.94
C VAL A 248 0.52 -3.14 9.58
N MET A 249 -0.51 -2.47 10.10
CA MET A 249 -0.37 -1.22 10.87
C MET A 249 -0.32 -1.45 12.39
N GLY A 250 -0.60 -2.68 12.84
CA GLY A 250 -0.58 -3.11 14.23
C GLY A 250 -1.68 -2.53 15.13
N SER A 251 -1.47 -2.58 16.44
CA SER A 251 -2.55 -2.58 17.44
C SER A 251 -3.23 -1.23 17.66
N GLN A 252 -2.57 -0.15 17.25
CA GLN A 252 -3.10 1.21 17.38
C GLN A 252 -4.16 1.55 16.33
N VAL A 253 -4.36 0.68 15.34
CA VAL A 253 -5.32 0.89 14.25
C VAL A 253 -6.75 0.82 14.75
N ASP A 254 -7.60 1.76 14.33
CA ASP A 254 -9.05 1.61 14.48
C ASP A 254 -9.63 0.82 13.29
N CYS A 255 -9.84 -0.49 13.50
CA CYS A 255 -10.40 -1.37 12.48
C CYS A 255 -11.81 -0.95 12.03
N SER A 256 -12.61 -0.38 12.94
CA SER A 256 -14.02 -0.05 12.65
C SER A 256 -14.15 1.13 11.68
N ARG A 257 -13.14 2.01 11.65
CA ARG A 257 -13.06 3.20 10.79
C ARG A 257 -12.04 3.08 9.66
N CYS A 258 -11.39 1.93 9.53
CA CYS A 258 -10.31 1.68 8.56
C CYS A 258 -10.74 1.98 7.11
N GLY A 259 -9.86 2.68 6.38
CA GLY A 259 -10.05 3.05 4.98
C GLY A 259 -9.14 2.31 4.00
N CYS A 260 -8.25 1.45 4.52
CA CYS A 260 -7.30 0.68 3.71
C CYS A 260 -8.01 -0.15 2.63
N ALA A 261 -7.55 -0.03 1.39
CA ALA A 261 -8.14 -0.73 0.25
C ALA A 261 -7.74 -2.22 0.18
N VAL A 262 -6.64 -2.63 0.85
CA VAL A 262 -6.09 -3.99 0.79
C VAL A 262 -7.04 -5.04 1.38
N PRO A 263 -7.64 -4.86 2.59
CA PRO A 263 -8.65 -5.77 3.11
C PRO A 263 -9.82 -6.00 2.15
N GLN A 264 -10.30 -4.95 1.48
CA GLN A 264 -11.42 -5.05 0.54
C GLN A 264 -11.04 -5.80 -0.74
N PHE A 265 -9.86 -5.53 -1.27
CA PHE A 265 -9.34 -6.30 -2.39
C PHE A 265 -9.27 -7.80 -2.07
N MET A 266 -8.71 -8.15 -0.91
CA MET A 266 -8.61 -9.55 -0.50
C MET A 266 -9.97 -10.17 -0.24
N TYR A 267 -10.91 -9.43 0.35
CA TYR A 267 -12.29 -9.85 0.54
C TYR A 267 -12.98 -10.20 -0.80
N LEU A 268 -12.77 -9.37 -1.83
CA LEU A 268 -13.32 -9.62 -3.16
C LEU A 268 -12.67 -10.84 -3.83
N VAL A 269 -11.36 -11.04 -3.68
CA VAL A 269 -10.67 -12.26 -4.14
C VAL A 269 -11.20 -13.50 -3.42
N GLN A 270 -11.47 -13.43 -2.11
CA GLN A 270 -12.09 -14.52 -1.35
C GLN A 270 -13.47 -14.93 -1.91
N ARG A 271 -14.16 -13.99 -2.56
CA ARG A 271 -15.47 -14.18 -3.20
C ARG A 271 -15.38 -14.42 -4.70
N LEU A 272 -14.19 -14.66 -5.22
CA LEU A 272 -13.94 -14.92 -6.64
C LEU A 272 -14.42 -13.79 -7.56
N ASP A 273 -14.38 -12.55 -7.08
CA ASP A 273 -14.71 -11.37 -7.88
C ASP A 273 -13.69 -11.20 -9.02
N ILE A 274 -14.16 -11.39 -10.26
CA ILE A 274 -13.30 -11.37 -11.46
C ILE A 274 -12.51 -10.07 -11.60
N PRO A 275 -13.11 -8.87 -11.47
CA PRO A 275 -12.36 -7.62 -11.52
C PRO A 275 -11.22 -7.56 -10.49
N ALA A 276 -11.45 -7.97 -9.25
CA ALA A 276 -10.41 -8.00 -8.23
C ALA A 276 -9.29 -9.00 -8.57
N ILE A 277 -9.63 -10.19 -9.06
CA ILE A 277 -8.67 -11.19 -9.53
C ILE A 277 -7.80 -10.62 -10.66
N LEU A 278 -8.40 -9.98 -11.67
CA LEU A 278 -7.66 -9.37 -12.78
C LEU A 278 -6.77 -8.21 -12.31
N SER A 279 -7.24 -7.36 -11.39
CA SER A 279 -6.41 -6.32 -10.77
C SER A 279 -5.21 -6.93 -10.04
N SER A 280 -5.37 -8.09 -9.38
CA SER A 280 -4.25 -8.77 -8.72
C SER A 280 -3.13 -9.13 -9.67
N ILE A 281 -3.46 -9.69 -10.85
CA ILE A 281 -2.49 -10.06 -11.88
C ILE A 281 -1.73 -8.82 -12.34
N ARG A 282 -2.44 -7.71 -12.54
CA ARG A 282 -1.85 -6.47 -13.01
C ARG A 282 -0.85 -5.87 -12.03
N ILE A 283 -1.16 -5.85 -10.73
CA ILE A 283 -0.25 -5.23 -9.73
C ILE A 283 0.97 -6.13 -9.48
N LEU A 284 0.82 -7.42 -9.71
CA LEU A 284 1.81 -8.47 -9.44
C LEU A 284 2.55 -8.96 -10.71
N SER A 285 2.33 -8.29 -11.84
CA SER A 285 3.06 -8.49 -13.08
C SER A 285 3.91 -7.27 -13.36
N LYS A 286 4.89 -7.41 -14.26
CA LYS A 286 5.65 -6.30 -14.81
C LYS A 286 4.89 -5.60 -15.93
#